data_AF-A0A7K4SCE2-F1
#
_entry.id   AF-A0A7K4SCE2-F1
#
_cell.length_a   1.000
_cell.length_b   1.000
_cell.length_c   1.000
_cell.angle_alpha   90.00
_cell.angle_beta   90.00
_cell.angle_gamma   90.00
#
_symmetry.space_group_name_H-M   'P 1'
#
loop_
_entity.id
_entity.type
_entity.pdbx_description
1 polymer ?
#
loop_
_entity_poly.entity_id
_entity_poly.type
_entity_poly.pdbx_seq_one_letter_code
_entity_poly.pdbx_strand_id
1 'polypeptide(L)'
;AHPEVRCGEETRIIPRVLAMRQAWSKSGREKMRLDEAGVTDQVLDSAMQAFILEVIAKHGEPARYLCNKDPFTLKSSVYLSRLFPNAKFLLMVRDGRASVHSMITRKVTIAGFDLNSYRDCLSKWNKAIEVMYAQCLELGRARCLPVYYEQLVLHPERSLRAVTAFLGIAWSDALLHHEELIGKPGGVSLSKIERSTDQVIKPVNMEALSKWIGHIPGDVLQDMAHIAPMLARLGYDPYANPPNYGHPDPLVVNNTHRVLKGDYKTPATLKGHPQVRVQCPLRA
;
A
#
# COMPACT_ATOMS: atom_id res chain seq x y z
N ALA A 1 -15.15 -4.46 2.20
CA ALA A 1 -15.57 -5.41 3.25
C ALA A 1 -16.51 -4.72 4.22
N HIS A 2 -16.12 -3.60 4.84
CA HIS A 2 -17.08 -2.74 5.56
C HIS A 2 -18.21 -2.30 4.61
N PRO A 3 -19.49 -2.42 4.99
CA PRO A 3 -20.63 -2.20 4.10
C PRO A 3 -20.77 -0.74 3.61
N GLU A 4 -20.28 0.22 4.39
CA GLU A 4 -20.34 1.64 4.04
C GLU A 4 -19.10 2.17 3.27
N VAL A 5 -18.07 1.35 3.04
CA VAL A 5 -16.78 1.81 2.50
C VAL A 5 -16.43 1.11 1.20
N ARG A 6 -16.08 1.87 0.16
CA ARG A 6 -15.51 1.35 -1.09
C ARG A 6 -14.16 1.98 -1.40
N CYS A 7 -13.11 1.15 -1.48
CA CYS A 7 -11.81 1.53 -2.04
C CYS A 7 -11.73 1.16 -3.53
N GLY A 8 -11.79 -0.13 -3.84
CA GLY A 8 -11.59 -0.66 -5.19
C GLY A 8 -10.11 -0.94 -5.51
N GLU A 9 -9.85 -1.13 -6.80
CA GLU A 9 -8.55 -1.43 -7.40
C GLU A 9 -7.58 -0.23 -7.37
N GLU A 10 -6.29 -0.48 -7.68
CA GLU A 10 -5.33 0.59 -7.94
C GLU A 10 -5.70 1.37 -9.20
N THR A 11 -5.87 2.68 -9.09
CA THR A 11 -6.28 3.51 -10.23
C THR A 11 -5.12 3.75 -11.20
N ARG A 12 -3.88 3.72 -10.71
CA ARG A 12 -2.61 3.97 -11.42
C ARG A 12 -2.47 5.38 -11.99
N ILE A 13 -3.56 6.06 -12.33
CA ILE A 13 -3.57 7.39 -12.94
C ILE A 13 -3.40 8.49 -11.89
N ILE A 14 -3.99 8.33 -10.70
CA ILE A 14 -3.87 9.31 -9.60
C ILE A 14 -2.40 9.60 -9.24
N PRO A 15 -1.54 8.59 -8.95
CA PRO A 15 -0.13 8.87 -8.66
C PRO A 15 0.62 9.48 -9.85
N ARG A 16 0.20 9.24 -11.10
CA ARG A 16 0.83 9.84 -12.30
C ARG A 16 0.51 11.32 -12.41
N VAL A 17 -0.76 11.71 -12.28
CA VAL A 17 -1.15 13.13 -12.34
C VAL A 17 -0.58 13.92 -11.16
N LEU A 18 -0.50 13.30 -9.97
CA LEU A 18 0.19 13.89 -8.82
C LEU A 18 1.68 14.14 -9.10
N ALA A 19 2.36 13.18 -9.75
CA ALA A 19 3.76 13.35 -10.15
C ALA A 19 3.93 14.46 -11.20
N MET A 20 3.03 14.56 -12.19
CA MET A 20 3.03 15.64 -13.19
C MET A 20 2.84 17.00 -12.52
N ARG A 21 1.82 17.15 -11.67
CA ARG A 21 1.58 18.38 -10.91
C ARG A 21 2.79 18.76 -10.07
N GLN A 22 3.39 17.80 -9.37
CA GLN A 22 4.59 18.04 -8.57
C GLN A 22 5.77 18.51 -9.43
N ALA A 23 5.94 17.99 -10.65
CA ALA A 23 7.02 18.41 -11.55
C ALA A 23 6.86 19.88 -11.98
N TRP A 24 5.64 20.31 -12.32
CA TRP A 24 5.35 21.70 -12.66
C TRP A 24 5.68 22.67 -11.51
N SER A 25 5.30 22.31 -10.28
CA SER A 25 5.57 23.17 -9.12
C SER A 25 7.03 23.18 -8.67
N LYS A 26 7.81 22.14 -8.99
CA LYS A 26 9.25 22.08 -8.67
C LYS A 26 10.11 22.94 -9.61
N SER A 27 9.67 23.14 -10.84
CA SER A 27 10.39 23.96 -11.82
C SER A 27 9.98 25.43 -11.68
N GLY A 28 10.86 26.27 -11.14
CA GLY A 28 10.56 27.71 -10.99
C GLY A 28 10.22 28.40 -12.31
N ARG A 29 10.91 28.03 -13.40
CA ARG A 29 10.63 28.57 -14.74
C ARG A 29 9.25 28.13 -15.25
N GLU A 30 8.87 26.87 -15.03
CA GLU A 30 7.56 26.38 -15.48
C GLU A 30 6.44 27.02 -14.66
N LYS A 31 6.62 27.12 -13.34
CA LYS A 31 5.68 27.83 -12.46
C LYS A 31 5.46 29.27 -12.93
N MET A 32 6.52 30.01 -13.24
CA MET A 32 6.40 31.38 -13.76
C MET A 32 5.61 31.44 -15.07
N ARG A 33 5.84 30.49 -16.00
CA ARG A 33 5.08 30.43 -17.26
C ARG A 33 3.59 30.14 -17.04
N LEU A 34 3.28 29.26 -16.09
CA LEU A 34 1.90 28.93 -15.72
C LEU A 34 1.20 30.13 -15.07
N ASP A 35 1.89 30.83 -14.17
CA ASP A 35 1.36 32.02 -13.49
C ASP A 35 1.08 33.15 -14.51
N GLU A 36 2.01 33.43 -15.43
CA GLU A 36 1.81 34.40 -16.54
C GLU A 36 0.67 34.00 -17.49
N ALA A 37 0.38 32.71 -17.63
CA ALA A 37 -0.73 32.19 -18.41
C ALA A 37 -2.07 32.14 -17.65
N GLY A 38 -2.12 32.62 -16.40
CA GLY A 38 -3.30 32.56 -15.54
C GLY A 38 -3.62 31.16 -14.98
N VAL A 39 -2.73 30.18 -15.19
CA VAL A 39 -2.85 28.81 -14.69
C VAL A 39 -2.23 28.73 -13.29
N THR A 40 -2.80 29.50 -12.37
CA THR A 40 -2.31 29.64 -10.99
C THR A 40 -2.47 28.36 -10.16
N ASP A 41 -1.86 28.33 -8.98
CA ASP A 41 -2.06 27.22 -8.01
C ASP A 41 -3.56 26.97 -7.70
N GLN A 42 -4.41 28.00 -7.70
CA GLN A 42 -5.86 27.83 -7.48
C GLN A 42 -6.54 27.10 -8.64
N VAL A 43 -6.18 27.45 -9.89
CA VAL A 43 -6.71 26.79 -11.10
C VAL A 43 -6.25 25.34 -11.15
N LEU A 44 -4.95 25.10 -10.90
CA LEU A 44 -4.37 23.75 -10.86
C LEU A 44 -5.01 22.90 -9.76
N ASP A 45 -5.14 23.43 -8.54
CA ASP A 45 -5.72 22.70 -7.42
C ASP A 45 -7.18 22.32 -7.69
N SER A 46 -7.98 23.21 -8.27
CA SER A 46 -9.37 22.95 -8.69
C SER A 46 -9.45 21.85 -9.76
N ALA A 47 -8.61 21.94 -10.80
CA ALA A 47 -8.55 20.92 -11.84
C ALA A 47 -8.12 19.54 -11.27
N MET A 48 -7.15 19.53 -10.36
CA MET A 48 -6.68 18.32 -9.70
C MET A 48 -7.75 17.71 -8.77
N GLN A 49 -8.48 18.53 -8.02
CA GLN A 49 -9.61 18.09 -7.20
C GLN A 49 -10.67 17.40 -8.06
N ALA A 50 -11.12 18.06 -9.13
CA ALA A 50 -12.13 17.52 -10.03
C ALA A 50 -11.67 16.21 -10.68
N PHE A 51 -10.45 16.18 -11.21
CA PHE A 51 -9.90 14.99 -11.84
C PHE A 51 -9.81 13.80 -10.87
N ILE A 52 -9.21 14.02 -9.69
CA ILE A 52 -9.03 12.95 -8.69
C ILE A 52 -10.39 12.46 -8.19
N LEU A 53 -11.33 13.38 -7.92
CA LEU A 53 -12.65 13.01 -7.41
C LEU A 53 -13.46 12.23 -8.44
N GLU A 54 -13.42 12.62 -9.72
CA GLU A 54 -14.06 11.89 -10.81
C GLU A 54 -13.54 10.45 -10.91
N VAL A 55 -12.22 10.27 -10.86
CA VAL A 55 -11.62 8.93 -10.85
C VAL A 55 -12.11 8.16 -9.63
N ILE A 56 -11.90 8.69 -8.41
CA ILE A 56 -12.28 8.02 -7.15
C ILE A 56 -13.77 7.65 -7.14
N ALA A 57 -14.65 8.56 -7.54
CA ALA A 57 -16.09 8.34 -7.49
C ALA A 57 -16.58 7.32 -8.54
N LYS A 58 -16.04 7.35 -9.76
CA LYS A 58 -16.60 6.60 -10.90
C LYS A 58 -15.85 5.31 -11.27
N HIS A 59 -14.67 5.04 -10.71
CA HIS A 59 -13.93 3.81 -11.04
C HIS A 59 -14.50 2.52 -10.41
N GLY A 60 -15.55 2.62 -9.58
CA GLY A 60 -16.19 1.49 -8.94
C GLY A 60 -17.53 1.89 -8.31
N GLU A 61 -18.17 0.94 -7.62
CA GLU A 61 -19.50 1.13 -7.02
C GLU A 61 -19.59 2.34 -6.07
N PRO A 62 -20.74 3.02 -5.99
CA PRO A 62 -20.95 4.08 -5.01
C PRO A 62 -20.95 3.51 -3.58
N ALA A 63 -20.47 4.30 -2.63
CA ALA A 63 -20.53 3.99 -1.20
C ALA A 63 -20.56 5.30 -0.39
N ARG A 64 -21.03 5.21 0.87
CA ARG A 64 -21.07 6.36 1.78
C ARG A 64 -19.68 6.95 2.02
N TYR A 65 -18.66 6.09 2.19
CA TYR A 65 -17.27 6.48 2.34
C TYR A 65 -16.46 5.99 1.15
N LEU A 66 -15.92 6.93 0.37
CA LEU A 66 -15.02 6.64 -0.73
C LEU A 66 -13.57 6.57 -0.24
N CYS A 67 -12.82 5.65 -0.81
CA CYS A 67 -11.43 5.38 -0.48
C CYS A 67 -10.63 5.18 -1.77
N ASN A 68 -9.32 5.44 -1.71
CA ASN A 68 -8.39 5.12 -2.79
C ASN A 68 -7.14 4.45 -2.21
N LYS A 69 -6.63 3.45 -2.90
CA LYS A 69 -5.35 2.80 -2.59
C LYS A 69 -4.48 2.77 -3.84
N ASP A 70 -3.55 3.70 -3.90
CA ASP A 70 -2.44 3.73 -4.85
C ASP A 70 -1.16 4.00 -4.03
N PRO A 71 -0.21 3.05 -3.91
CA PRO A 71 0.82 3.11 -2.85
C PRO A 71 1.61 4.42 -2.76
N PHE A 72 1.94 5.03 -3.90
CA PHE A 72 2.77 6.24 -3.94
C PHE A 72 2.01 7.56 -3.82
N THR A 73 0.68 7.55 -3.69
CA THR A 73 -0.09 8.79 -3.44
C THR A 73 0.26 9.42 -2.09
N LEU A 74 0.69 8.62 -1.11
CA LEU A 74 1.14 9.14 0.20
C LEU A 74 2.46 9.90 0.16
N LYS A 75 3.18 9.91 -0.98
CA LYS A 75 4.25 10.91 -1.21
C LYS A 75 3.70 12.32 -1.47
N SER A 76 2.39 12.48 -1.46
CA SER A 76 1.69 13.74 -1.68
C SER A 76 0.53 13.90 -0.70
N SER A 77 0.54 13.23 0.46
CA SER A 77 -0.55 13.31 1.44
C SER A 77 -0.75 14.73 1.98
N VAL A 78 0.30 15.53 2.15
CA VAL A 78 0.17 16.95 2.54
C VAL A 78 -0.61 17.72 1.49
N TYR A 79 -0.24 17.56 0.21
CA TYR A 79 -0.94 18.20 -0.90
C TYR A 79 -2.39 17.69 -1.04
N LEU A 80 -2.60 16.38 -0.95
CA LEU A 80 -3.93 15.77 -0.97
C LEU A 80 -4.81 16.25 0.19
N SER A 81 -4.24 16.50 1.38
CA SER A 81 -4.99 17.03 2.52
C SER A 81 -5.39 18.50 2.32
N ARG A 82 -4.61 19.28 1.56
CA ARG A 82 -5.01 20.63 1.12
C ARG A 82 -6.15 20.56 0.10
N LEU A 83 -6.07 19.64 -0.87
CA LEU A 83 -7.14 19.45 -1.86
C LEU A 83 -8.42 18.88 -1.25
N PHE A 84 -8.31 17.98 -0.28
CA PHE A 84 -9.44 17.33 0.36
C PHE A 84 -9.35 17.52 1.89
N PRO A 85 -9.84 18.67 2.40
CA PRO A 85 -9.69 19.05 3.81
C PRO A 85 -10.35 18.10 4.82
N ASN A 86 -11.13 17.11 4.39
CA ASN A 86 -11.73 16.07 5.23
C ASN A 86 -11.13 14.66 5.02
N ALA A 87 -10.19 14.50 4.08
CA ALA A 87 -9.55 13.20 3.82
C ALA A 87 -8.63 12.74 4.96
N LYS A 88 -8.68 11.45 5.28
CA LYS A 88 -7.75 10.80 6.22
C LYS A 88 -6.83 9.85 5.48
N PHE A 89 -5.64 9.64 6.03
CA PHE A 89 -4.59 8.85 5.38
C PHE A 89 -4.18 7.68 6.29
N LEU A 90 -4.13 6.47 5.72
CA LEU A 90 -3.58 5.29 6.39
C LEU A 90 -2.23 4.96 5.73
N LEU A 91 -1.13 5.20 6.44
CA LEU A 91 0.21 4.87 5.97
C LEU A 91 0.54 3.44 6.35
N MET A 92 0.44 2.51 5.41
CA MET A 92 0.91 1.15 5.64
C MET A 92 2.43 1.13 5.82
N VAL A 93 2.87 0.66 6.99
CA VAL A 93 4.27 0.45 7.32
C VAL A 93 4.51 -1.05 7.42
N ARG A 94 5.57 -1.53 6.79
CA ARG A 94 6.01 -2.92 6.85
C ARG A 94 7.53 -2.95 6.92
N ASP A 95 8.10 -3.99 7.51
CA ASP A 95 9.55 -4.20 7.48
C ASP A 95 10.06 -4.08 6.03
N GLY A 96 11.07 -3.23 5.83
CA GLY A 96 11.65 -2.96 4.52
C GLY A 96 12.26 -4.21 3.90
N ARG A 97 12.80 -5.11 4.72
CA ARG A 97 13.35 -6.41 4.31
C ARG A 97 12.27 -7.30 3.69
N ALA A 98 11.10 -7.37 4.34
CA ALA A 98 9.94 -8.11 3.84
C ALA A 98 9.36 -7.51 2.55
N SER A 99 9.28 -6.17 2.50
CA SER A 99 8.75 -5.44 1.35
C SER A 99 9.64 -5.61 0.10
N VAL A 100 10.96 -5.49 0.28
CA VAL A 100 11.95 -5.65 -0.79
C VAL A 100 12.02 -7.11 -1.26
N HIS A 101 12.09 -8.07 -0.34
CA HIS A 101 12.04 -9.47 -0.72
C HIS A 101 10.77 -9.81 -1.52
N SER A 102 9.61 -9.28 -1.11
CA SER A 102 8.35 -9.45 -1.83
C SER A 102 8.40 -8.86 -3.24
N MET A 103 8.95 -7.66 -3.45
CA MET A 103 8.99 -7.08 -4.80
C MET A 103 9.97 -7.81 -5.72
N ILE A 104 11.12 -8.26 -5.20
CA ILE A 104 12.16 -8.97 -5.95
C ILE A 104 11.66 -10.36 -6.38
N THR A 105 11.26 -11.20 -5.43
CA THR A 105 10.86 -12.59 -5.71
C THR A 105 9.63 -12.67 -6.61
N ARG A 106 8.71 -11.71 -6.45
CA ARG A 106 7.50 -11.63 -7.26
C ARG A 106 7.71 -10.79 -8.51
N LYS A 107 8.86 -10.17 -8.74
CA LYS A 107 9.08 -9.28 -9.91
C LYS A 107 8.01 -8.18 -10.02
N VAL A 108 7.66 -7.53 -8.90
CA VAL A 108 6.74 -6.38 -8.90
C VAL A 108 7.53 -5.16 -9.34
N THR A 109 7.34 -4.72 -10.58
CA THR A 109 8.10 -3.61 -11.15
C THR A 109 7.63 -2.27 -10.59
N ILE A 110 8.58 -1.53 -10.01
CA ILE A 110 8.38 -0.16 -9.52
C ILE A 110 9.38 0.71 -10.26
N ALA A 111 8.90 1.79 -10.89
CA ALA A 111 9.75 2.68 -11.67
C ALA A 111 10.94 3.18 -10.84
N GLY A 112 12.13 2.97 -11.37
CA GLY A 112 13.37 3.35 -10.74
C GLY A 112 13.95 2.32 -9.77
N PHE A 113 13.32 1.18 -9.45
CA PHE A 113 13.92 0.13 -8.60
C PHE A 113 14.63 -0.93 -9.45
N ASP A 114 15.87 -1.29 -9.11
CA ASP A 114 16.57 -2.42 -9.71
C ASP A 114 16.27 -3.72 -8.93
N LEU A 115 15.39 -4.54 -9.50
CA LEU A 115 14.94 -5.79 -8.88
C LEU A 115 16.02 -6.88 -8.80
N ASN A 116 17.21 -6.66 -9.39
CA ASN A 116 18.35 -7.57 -9.25
C ASN A 116 19.23 -7.24 -8.04
N SER A 117 18.95 -6.14 -7.33
CA SER A 117 19.77 -5.65 -6.21
C SER A 117 18.92 -5.38 -4.97
N TYR A 118 19.07 -6.22 -3.95
CA TYR A 118 18.47 -5.97 -2.62
C TYR A 118 18.93 -4.63 -2.04
N ARG A 119 20.21 -4.28 -2.21
CA ARG A 119 20.80 -3.03 -1.74
C ARG A 119 20.14 -1.80 -2.36
N ASP A 120 19.92 -1.84 -3.68
CA ASP A 120 19.24 -0.77 -4.41
C ASP A 120 17.78 -0.65 -3.98
N CYS A 121 17.06 -1.79 -3.95
CA CYS A 121 15.67 -1.83 -3.54
C CYS A 121 15.45 -1.36 -2.10
N LEU A 122 16.33 -1.73 -1.15
CA LEU A 122 16.27 -1.28 0.24
C LEU A 122 16.58 0.21 0.36
N SER A 123 17.60 0.71 -0.33
CA SER A 123 17.91 2.15 -0.38
C SER A 123 16.71 2.96 -0.87
N LYS A 124 16.04 2.50 -1.93
CA LYS A 124 14.88 3.18 -2.52
C LYS A 124 13.61 3.02 -1.68
N TRP A 125 13.41 1.85 -1.07
CA TRP A 125 12.36 1.66 -0.05
C TRP A 125 12.56 2.67 1.08
N ASN A 126 13.77 2.77 1.62
CA ASN A 126 14.12 3.68 2.70
C ASN A 126 13.80 5.12 2.33
N LYS A 127 14.18 5.57 1.12
CA LYS A 127 13.85 6.92 0.67
C LYS A 127 12.36 7.16 0.48
N ALA A 128 11.64 6.17 -0.05
CA ALA A 128 10.20 6.28 -0.26
C ALA A 128 9.44 6.39 1.08
N ILE A 129 9.72 5.48 2.02
CA ILE A 129 9.05 5.47 3.32
C ILE A 129 9.45 6.67 4.18
N GLU A 130 10.70 7.16 4.09
CA GLU A 130 11.12 8.40 4.75
C GLU A 130 10.22 9.58 4.35
N VAL A 131 10.00 9.77 3.05
CA VAL A 131 9.15 10.86 2.53
C VAL A 131 7.69 10.69 2.95
N MET A 132 7.14 9.48 2.82
CA MET A 132 5.75 9.20 3.19
C MET A 132 5.52 9.37 4.70
N TYR A 133 6.46 8.88 5.51
CA TYR A 133 6.38 8.98 6.97
C TYR A 133 6.52 10.42 7.45
N ALA A 134 7.45 11.19 6.86
CA ALA A 134 7.58 12.63 7.15
C ALA A 134 6.27 13.39 6.86
N GLN A 135 5.63 13.15 5.71
CA GLN A 135 4.34 13.77 5.41
C GLN A 135 3.21 13.31 6.34
N CYS A 136 3.22 12.05 6.76
CA CYS A 136 2.26 11.54 7.73
C CYS A 136 2.41 12.23 9.10
N LEU A 137 3.65 12.47 9.54
CA LEU A 137 3.94 13.23 10.76
C LEU A 137 3.52 14.70 10.64
N GLU A 138 3.80 15.34 9.50
CA GLU A 138 3.42 16.73 9.22
C GLU A 138 1.90 16.96 9.28
N LEU A 139 1.12 16.01 8.75
CA LEU A 139 -0.34 16.03 8.82
C LEU A 139 -0.90 15.86 10.25
N GLY A 140 -0.12 15.25 11.14
CA GLY A 140 -0.52 14.96 12.51
C GLY A 140 -1.50 13.79 12.66
N ARG A 141 -1.64 13.34 13.91
CA ARG A 141 -2.40 12.12 14.30
C ARG A 141 -3.89 12.17 14.01
N ALA A 142 -4.47 13.35 13.80
CA ALA A 142 -5.88 13.50 13.44
C ALA A 142 -6.16 13.17 11.95
N ARG A 143 -5.13 13.25 11.11
CA ARG A 143 -5.22 13.20 9.65
C ARG A 143 -4.47 12.03 9.04
N CYS A 144 -3.37 11.59 9.63
CA CYS A 144 -2.63 10.42 9.17
C CYS A 144 -2.36 9.42 10.31
N LEU A 145 -2.61 8.14 10.04
CA LEU A 145 -2.35 7.03 10.94
C LEU A 145 -1.39 6.04 10.29
N PRO A 146 -0.17 5.85 10.83
CA PRO A 146 0.68 4.72 10.47
C PRO A 146 0.04 3.39 10.93
N VAL A 147 -0.07 2.42 10.03
CA VAL A 147 -0.61 1.08 10.30
C VAL A 147 0.47 0.05 9.99
N TYR A 148 0.98 -0.60 11.04
CA TYR A 148 2.01 -1.63 10.93
C TYR A 148 1.40 -2.94 10.42
N TYR A 149 1.88 -3.42 9.28
CA TYR A 149 1.38 -4.62 8.60
C TYR A 149 1.47 -5.85 9.50
N GLU A 150 2.59 -6.02 10.20
CA GLU A 150 2.83 -7.15 11.08
C GLU A 150 1.85 -7.15 12.24
N GLN A 151 1.57 -5.98 12.83
CA GLN A 151 0.58 -5.83 13.88
C GLN A 151 -0.85 -6.04 13.36
N LEU A 152 -1.16 -5.57 12.15
CA LEU A 152 -2.45 -5.82 11.50
C LEU A 152 -2.66 -7.31 11.20
N VAL A 153 -1.60 -8.03 10.83
CA VAL A 153 -1.68 -9.48 10.59
C VAL A 153 -1.81 -10.25 11.90
N LEU A 154 -1.02 -9.91 12.92
CA LEU A 154 -1.01 -10.61 14.20
C LEU A 154 -2.27 -10.32 15.04
N HIS A 155 -2.78 -9.08 14.97
CA HIS A 155 -3.87 -8.57 15.81
C HIS A 155 -4.95 -7.82 14.99
N PRO A 156 -5.60 -8.48 14.01
CA PRO A 156 -6.45 -7.81 13.03
C PRO A 156 -7.63 -7.07 13.65
N GLU A 157 -8.31 -7.64 14.65
CA GLU A 157 -9.43 -6.97 15.31
C GLU A 157 -8.99 -5.69 16.02
N ARG A 158 -7.95 -5.78 16.85
CA ARG A 158 -7.40 -4.63 17.57
C ARG A 158 -6.96 -3.53 16.60
N SER A 159 -6.23 -3.89 15.54
CA SER A 159 -5.77 -2.94 14.53
C SER A 159 -6.92 -2.30 13.76
N LEU A 160 -7.93 -3.06 13.33
CA LEU A 160 -9.06 -2.54 12.57
C LEU A 160 -10.02 -1.72 13.45
N ARG A 161 -10.15 -2.03 14.74
CA ARG A 161 -10.86 -1.18 15.70
C ARG A 161 -10.17 0.19 15.85
N ALA A 162 -8.84 0.21 15.95
CA ALA A 162 -8.09 1.48 15.98
C ALA A 162 -8.24 2.27 14.67
N VAL A 163 -8.22 1.60 13.52
CA VAL A 163 -8.42 2.22 12.20
C VAL A 163 -9.83 2.80 12.06
N THR A 164 -10.88 2.03 12.38
CA THR A 164 -12.27 2.50 12.29
C THR A 164 -12.54 3.69 13.22
N ALA A 165 -12.03 3.64 14.46
CA ALA A 165 -12.08 4.76 15.39
C ALA A 165 -11.37 6.02 14.86
N PHE A 166 -10.15 5.87 14.30
CA PHE A 166 -9.42 6.97 13.67
C PHE A 166 -10.17 7.59 12.48
N LEU A 167 -10.79 6.74 11.65
CA LEU A 167 -11.58 7.16 10.49
C LEU A 167 -12.92 7.79 10.88
N GLY A 168 -13.41 7.55 12.10
CA GLY A 168 -14.74 8.00 12.54
C GLY A 168 -15.86 7.21 11.88
N ILE A 169 -15.63 5.92 11.61
CA ILE A 169 -16.63 5.00 11.06
C ILE A 169 -16.99 3.91 12.08
N ALA A 170 -18.21 3.40 12.02
CA ALA A 170 -18.67 2.36 12.94
C ALA A 170 -17.87 1.05 12.76
N TRP A 171 -17.80 0.24 13.81
CA TRP A 171 -17.23 -1.10 13.72
C TRP A 171 -18.13 -2.01 12.87
N SER A 172 -17.53 -2.92 12.10
CA SER A 172 -18.23 -4.00 11.42
C SER A 172 -17.39 -5.27 11.43
N ASP A 173 -17.96 -6.38 11.89
CA ASP A 173 -17.27 -7.69 11.93
C ASP A 173 -16.88 -8.18 10.52
N ALA A 174 -17.57 -7.71 9.48
CA ALA A 174 -17.24 -7.99 8.08
C ALA A 174 -15.78 -7.62 7.72
N LEU A 175 -15.16 -6.70 8.46
CA LEU A 175 -13.75 -6.33 8.31
C LEU A 175 -12.79 -7.50 8.56
N LEU A 176 -13.16 -8.47 9.40
CA LEU A 176 -12.35 -9.66 9.70
C LEU A 176 -12.58 -10.82 8.72
N HIS A 177 -13.55 -10.67 7.82
CA HIS A 177 -14.02 -11.72 6.89
C HIS A 177 -14.00 -11.22 5.45
N HIS A 178 -12.95 -10.46 5.07
CA HIS A 178 -12.87 -9.85 3.74
C HIS A 178 -12.90 -10.88 2.61
N GLU A 179 -12.36 -12.07 2.85
CA GLU A 179 -12.27 -13.19 1.91
C GLU A 179 -13.65 -13.73 1.53
N GLU A 180 -14.63 -13.60 2.42
CA GLU A 180 -16.01 -14.05 2.18
C GLU A 180 -16.80 -13.06 1.32
N LEU A 181 -16.29 -11.84 1.14
CA LEU A 181 -16.97 -10.74 0.45
C LEU A 181 -16.37 -10.44 -0.94
N ILE A 182 -15.43 -11.25 -1.41
CA ILE A 182 -14.79 -11.02 -2.70
C ILE A 182 -15.77 -11.26 -3.86
N GLY A 183 -15.89 -10.27 -4.74
CA GLY A 183 -16.79 -10.30 -5.91
C GLY A 183 -18.28 -10.20 -5.57
N LYS A 184 -18.65 -9.94 -4.31
CA LYS A 184 -20.04 -9.73 -3.89
C LYS A 184 -20.43 -8.23 -3.99
N PRO A 185 -21.72 -7.90 -4.20
CA PRO A 185 -22.20 -6.52 -4.13
C PRO A 185 -21.84 -5.86 -2.80
N GLY A 186 -21.32 -4.62 -2.83
CA GLY A 186 -20.81 -3.91 -1.65
C GLY A 186 -19.57 -4.54 -0.99
N GLY A 187 -19.00 -5.56 -1.61
CA GLY A 187 -17.89 -6.36 -1.08
C GLY A 187 -16.50 -5.87 -1.51
N VAL A 188 -15.62 -6.82 -1.83
CA VAL A 188 -14.24 -6.54 -2.27
C VAL A 188 -14.13 -6.84 -3.77
N SER A 189 -13.92 -5.81 -4.59
CA SER A 189 -13.54 -5.98 -5.99
C SER A 189 -12.03 -6.13 -6.10
N LEU A 190 -11.57 -7.05 -6.97
CA LEU A 190 -10.16 -7.33 -7.18
C LEU A 190 -9.83 -7.39 -8.68
N SER A 191 -8.76 -6.71 -9.06
CA SER A 191 -8.18 -6.83 -10.40
C SER A 191 -7.43 -8.16 -10.54
N LYS A 192 -7.70 -8.91 -11.61
CA LYS A 192 -7.01 -10.18 -11.91
C LYS A 192 -5.51 -10.02 -12.17
N ILE A 193 -5.09 -8.82 -12.59
CA ILE A 193 -3.72 -8.52 -13.00
C ILE A 193 -2.93 -7.78 -11.91
N GLU A 194 -3.60 -7.37 -10.83
CA GLU A 194 -2.89 -6.84 -9.66
C GLU A 194 -2.08 -7.93 -8.98
N ARG A 195 -0.84 -7.58 -8.63
CA ARG A 195 0.10 -8.55 -8.08
C ARG A 195 -0.36 -9.08 -6.73
N SER A 196 -1.13 -8.33 -5.93
CA SER A 196 -1.52 -8.78 -4.60
C SER A 196 -2.75 -9.69 -4.55
N THR A 197 -3.43 -9.90 -5.69
CA THR A 197 -4.74 -10.55 -5.74
C THR A 197 -4.72 -12.00 -5.25
N ASP A 198 -3.69 -12.76 -5.59
CA ASP A 198 -3.51 -14.16 -5.15
C ASP A 198 -3.25 -14.29 -3.64
N GLN A 199 -2.77 -13.23 -2.97
CA GLN A 199 -2.67 -13.19 -1.50
C GLN A 199 -3.97 -12.73 -0.84
N VAL A 200 -4.61 -11.69 -1.39
CA VAL A 200 -5.78 -11.04 -0.76
C VAL A 200 -7.02 -11.93 -0.77
N ILE A 201 -7.09 -12.93 -1.66
CA ILE A 201 -8.18 -13.93 -1.64
C ILE A 201 -8.19 -14.84 -0.40
N LYS A 202 -7.10 -14.87 0.35
CA LYS A 202 -6.98 -15.66 1.58
C LYS A 202 -7.43 -14.82 2.79
N PRO A 203 -7.93 -15.45 3.87
CA PRO A 203 -8.11 -14.75 5.14
C PRO A 203 -6.76 -14.22 5.65
N VAL A 204 -6.80 -13.26 6.59
CA VAL A 204 -5.60 -12.75 7.25
C VAL A 204 -4.81 -13.92 7.86
N ASN A 205 -3.54 -14.07 7.48
CA ASN A 205 -2.69 -15.21 7.82
C ASN A 205 -1.23 -14.79 7.96
N MET A 206 -0.42 -15.64 8.61
CA MET A 206 0.97 -15.34 8.95
C MET A 206 2.01 -15.73 7.91
N GLU A 207 1.62 -16.36 6.79
CA GLU A 207 2.59 -16.92 5.84
C GLU A 207 3.64 -15.90 5.39
N ALA A 208 3.27 -14.63 5.24
CA ALA A 208 4.11 -13.60 4.65
C ALA A 208 4.96 -12.81 5.66
N LEU A 209 4.82 -13.01 6.97
CA LEU A 209 5.56 -12.22 7.98
C LEU A 209 7.08 -12.40 7.84
N SER A 210 7.51 -13.65 7.69
CA SER A 210 8.90 -14.04 7.89
C SER A 210 9.55 -14.69 6.66
N LYS A 211 8.85 -14.71 5.52
CA LYS A 211 9.32 -15.33 4.25
C LYS A 211 10.62 -14.77 3.69
N TRP A 212 11.07 -13.60 4.16
CA TRP A 212 12.29 -12.94 3.68
C TRP A 212 13.56 -13.42 4.39
N ILE A 213 13.44 -14.06 5.55
CA ILE A 213 14.59 -14.49 6.37
C ILE A 213 15.42 -15.49 5.58
N GLY A 214 16.74 -15.31 5.60
CA GLY A 214 17.68 -16.19 4.88
C GLY A 214 17.82 -15.91 3.38
N HIS A 215 17.06 -14.95 2.82
CA HIS A 215 17.11 -14.63 1.39
C HIS A 215 17.84 -13.31 1.05
N ILE A 216 18.25 -12.55 2.07
CA ILE A 216 18.99 -11.29 1.87
C ILE A 216 20.49 -11.61 1.83
N PRO A 217 21.24 -11.09 0.82
CA PRO A 217 22.69 -11.26 0.76
C PRO A 217 23.42 -10.80 2.03
N GLY A 218 24.50 -11.49 2.39
CA GLY A 218 25.24 -11.23 3.63
C GLY A 218 25.82 -9.82 3.73
N ASP A 219 26.32 -9.27 2.63
CA ASP A 219 26.85 -7.90 2.58
C ASP A 219 25.75 -6.85 2.85
N VAL A 220 24.53 -7.11 2.35
CA VAL A 220 23.37 -6.25 2.57
C VAL A 220 22.89 -6.33 4.02
N LEU A 221 22.96 -7.51 4.65
CA LEU A 221 22.65 -7.68 6.06
C LEU A 221 23.65 -6.94 6.95
N GLN A 222 24.94 -7.01 6.64
CA GLN A 222 25.99 -6.28 7.38
C GLN A 222 25.78 -4.76 7.34
N ASP A 223 25.36 -4.24 6.17
CA ASP A 223 25.15 -2.81 5.95
C ASP A 223 23.70 -2.34 6.23
N MET A 224 22.83 -3.20 6.77
CA MET A 224 21.38 -2.97 6.82
C MET A 224 21.00 -1.63 7.47
N ALA A 225 21.64 -1.29 8.60
CA ALA A 225 21.38 -0.03 9.31
C ALA A 225 21.82 1.22 8.52
N HIS A 226 22.85 1.08 7.68
CA HIS A 226 23.33 2.16 6.81
C HIS A 226 22.43 2.32 5.57
N ILE A 227 22.05 1.21 4.94
CA ILE A 227 21.19 1.19 3.75
C ILE A 227 19.77 1.68 4.09
N ALA A 228 19.24 1.22 5.23
CA ALA A 228 17.83 1.38 5.58
C ALA A 228 17.64 1.89 7.03
N PRO A 229 18.13 3.09 7.37
CA PRO A 229 17.99 3.67 8.72
C PRO A 229 16.53 3.88 9.15
N MET A 230 15.59 3.95 8.20
CA MET A 230 14.15 4.00 8.52
C MET A 230 13.65 2.74 9.22
N LEU A 231 14.33 1.58 9.11
CA LEU A 231 13.97 0.40 9.90
C LEU A 231 13.96 0.73 11.39
N ALA A 232 15.08 1.24 11.93
CA ALA A 232 15.20 1.59 13.33
C ALA A 232 14.21 2.70 13.74
N ARG A 233 14.04 3.74 12.89
CA ARG A 233 13.08 4.82 13.15
C ARG A 233 11.62 4.36 13.22
N LEU A 234 11.29 3.26 12.54
CA LEU A 234 9.97 2.64 12.52
C LEU A 234 9.87 1.48 13.51
N GLY A 235 10.86 1.27 14.37
CA GLY A 235 10.83 0.22 15.41
C GLY A 235 11.20 -1.18 14.92
N TYR A 236 11.75 -1.33 13.72
CA TYR A 236 12.35 -2.58 13.27
C TYR A 236 13.85 -2.57 13.58
N ASP A 237 14.32 -3.51 14.40
CA ASP A 237 15.75 -3.68 14.63
C ASP A 237 16.44 -4.12 13.32
N PRO A 238 17.38 -3.31 12.76
CA PRO A 238 18.05 -3.63 11.51
C PRO A 238 19.04 -4.79 11.63
N TYR A 239 19.48 -5.14 12.85
CA TYR A 239 20.42 -6.22 13.11
C TYR A 239 19.73 -7.53 13.51
N ALA A 240 18.49 -7.48 13.98
CA ALA A 240 17.71 -8.68 14.33
C ALA A 240 17.32 -9.50 13.09
N ASN A 241 17.82 -10.74 13.02
CA ASN A 241 17.51 -11.72 11.97
C ASN A 241 17.40 -13.12 12.61
N PRO A 242 16.20 -13.59 13.01
CA PRO A 242 14.88 -13.02 12.72
C PRO A 242 14.48 -11.86 13.65
N PRO A 243 13.65 -10.91 13.19
CA PRO A 243 12.99 -9.98 14.10
C PRO A 243 11.85 -10.67 14.86
N ASN A 244 11.56 -10.15 16.06
CA ASN A 244 10.36 -10.52 16.81
C ASN A 244 9.25 -9.51 16.53
N TYR A 245 8.26 -9.90 15.72
CA TYR A 245 7.09 -9.06 15.43
C TYR A 245 5.97 -9.19 16.47
N GLY A 246 6.04 -10.15 17.39
CA GLY A 246 5.01 -10.48 18.37
C GLY A 246 4.35 -11.84 18.15
N HIS A 247 3.33 -12.13 18.97
CA HIS A 247 2.58 -13.39 18.92
C HIS A 247 1.18 -13.17 18.32
N PRO A 248 0.68 -14.08 17.48
CA PRO A 248 -0.61 -13.92 16.81
C PRO A 248 -1.80 -14.16 17.76
N ASP A 249 -2.91 -13.49 17.47
CA ASP A 249 -4.21 -13.85 18.04
C ASP A 249 -4.65 -15.26 17.57
N PRO A 250 -5.41 -16.02 18.38
CA PRO A 250 -5.88 -17.35 18.01
C PRO A 250 -6.65 -17.41 16.68
N LEU A 251 -7.39 -16.34 16.36
CA LEU A 251 -8.08 -16.18 15.07
C LEU A 251 -7.12 -16.33 13.88
N VAL A 252 -5.95 -15.70 13.96
CA VAL A 252 -4.95 -15.66 12.88
C VAL A 252 -4.24 -17.02 12.76
N VAL A 253 -3.99 -17.68 13.90
CA VAL A 253 -3.48 -19.07 13.91
C VAL A 253 -4.45 -19.98 13.16
N ASN A 254 -5.74 -19.94 13.51
CA ASN A 254 -6.77 -20.74 12.86
C ASN A 254 -6.89 -20.44 11.35
N ASN A 255 -6.88 -19.17 10.97
CA ASN A 255 -6.89 -18.76 9.57
C ASN A 255 -5.66 -19.27 8.81
N THR A 256 -4.48 -19.21 9.43
CA THR A 256 -3.25 -19.74 8.83
C THR A 256 -3.34 -21.25 8.62
N HIS A 257 -3.88 -22.00 9.59
CA HIS A 257 -4.09 -23.44 9.45
C HIS A 257 -5.08 -23.77 8.31
N ARG A 258 -6.18 -23.02 8.18
CA ARG A 258 -7.12 -23.16 7.05
C ARG A 258 -6.42 -22.94 5.72
N VAL A 259 -5.62 -21.88 5.60
CA VAL A 259 -4.88 -21.58 4.38
C VAL A 259 -3.90 -22.69 4.01
N LEU A 260 -3.17 -23.23 4.99
CA LEU A 260 -2.22 -24.33 4.77
C LEU A 260 -2.92 -25.64 4.34
N LYS A 261 -4.16 -25.86 4.76
CA LYS A 261 -5.01 -26.97 4.28
C LYS A 261 -5.56 -26.76 2.87
N GLY A 262 -5.43 -25.55 2.31
CA GLY A 262 -6.04 -25.16 1.04
C GLY A 262 -7.49 -24.71 1.16
N ASP A 263 -7.98 -24.44 2.38
CA ASP A 263 -9.37 -24.10 2.69
C ASP A 263 -9.67 -22.62 2.44
N TYR A 264 -9.43 -22.16 1.21
CA TYR A 264 -9.82 -20.82 0.75
C TYR A 264 -10.44 -20.90 -0.65
N LYS A 265 -11.40 -20.01 -0.91
CA LYS A 265 -12.13 -20.00 -2.18
C LYS A 265 -11.45 -19.04 -3.14
N THR A 266 -10.97 -19.53 -4.27
CA THR A 266 -10.68 -18.66 -5.42
C THR A 266 -12.02 -18.22 -6.02
N PRO A 267 -12.35 -16.92 -6.04
CA PRO A 267 -13.58 -16.41 -6.66
C PRO A 267 -13.71 -16.87 -8.11
N ALA A 268 -14.93 -17.16 -8.56
CA ALA A 268 -15.19 -17.60 -9.94
C ALA A 268 -14.70 -16.57 -10.97
N THR A 269 -14.83 -15.29 -10.64
CA THR A 269 -14.32 -14.17 -11.45
C THR A 269 -12.81 -14.24 -11.67
N LEU A 270 -12.04 -14.89 -10.79
CA LEU A 270 -10.58 -15.03 -10.89
C LEU A 270 -10.14 -16.38 -11.50
N LYS A 271 -11.05 -17.33 -11.75
CA LYS A 271 -10.73 -18.63 -12.39
C LYS A 271 -10.70 -18.48 -13.92
N GLY A 272 -9.69 -19.06 -14.60
CA GLY A 272 -9.70 -19.24 -16.06
C GLY A 272 -8.66 -18.48 -16.91
N HIS A 273 -7.68 -17.80 -16.32
CA HIS A 273 -6.53 -17.30 -17.09
C HIS A 273 -5.25 -17.97 -16.61
N PRO A 274 -4.51 -18.67 -17.50
CA PRO A 274 -3.17 -19.13 -17.19
C PRO A 274 -2.37 -17.91 -16.74
N GLN A 275 -1.61 -18.05 -15.65
CA GLN A 275 -0.52 -17.12 -15.38
C GLN A 275 0.29 -17.03 -16.67
N VAL A 276 0.39 -15.85 -17.26
CA VAL A 276 1.34 -15.61 -18.35
C VAL A 276 2.72 -15.89 -17.75
N ARG A 277 3.21 -17.11 -17.94
CA ARG A 277 4.63 -17.40 -17.84
C ARG A 277 5.25 -16.47 -18.85
N VAL A 278 5.88 -15.40 -18.38
CA VAL A 278 6.78 -14.59 -19.20
C VAL A 278 7.94 -15.53 -19.55
N GLN A 279 7.77 -16.31 -20.61
CA GLN A 279 8.86 -16.97 -21.29
C GLN A 279 9.71 -15.85 -21.89
N CYS A 280 10.90 -15.69 -21.32
CA CYS A 280 11.95 -14.89 -21.92
C CYS A 280 12.31 -15.54 -23.27
N PRO A 281 12.25 -14.84 -24.42
CA PRO A 281 12.94 -15.33 -25.59
C PRO A 281 14.44 -15.21 -25.30
N LEU A 282 15.10 -16.37 -25.22
CA LEU A 282 16.55 -16.44 -25.34
C LEU A 282 16.93 -15.74 -26.65
N ARG A 283 17.69 -14.65 -26.53
CA ARG A 283 18.36 -14.01 -27.66
C ARG A 283 19.37 -15.00 -28.25
N ALA A 284 19.31 -15.18 -29.56
CA ALA A 284 20.50 -15.43 -30.37
C ALA A 284 21.20 -14.08 -30.63
#